data_AF-A0A925N8P5-F1
#
_entry.id   AF-A0A925N8P5-F1
#
_cell.length_a   1.000
_cell.length_b   1.000
_cell.length_c   1.000
_cell.angle_alpha   90.00
_cell.angle_beta   90.00
_cell.angle_gamma   90.00
#
_symmetry.space_group_name_H-M   'P 1'
#
loop_
_entity.id
_entity.type
_entity.pdbx_description
1 polymer ?
#
loop_
_entity_poly.entity_id
_entity_poly.type
_entity_poly.pdbx_seq_one_letter_code
_entity_poly.pdbx_strand_id
1 'polypeptide(L)' 'MAKTVAVVDYGSGNLRSVSQAVMHVARGSGFEVLVTSRPDEVYA' A
#
# COMPACT_ATOMS: atom_id res chain seq x y z
N MET A 1 -9.00 4.21 14.45
CA MET A 1 -8.59 4.35 13.04
C MET A 1 -7.45 3.38 12.81
N ALA A 2 -7.61 2.43 11.88
CA ALA A 2 -6.51 1.55 11.48
C ALA A 2 -5.41 2.40 10.82
N LYS A 3 -4.14 2.04 11.03
CA LYS A 3 -3.03 2.73 10.37
C LYS A 3 -2.94 2.23 8.93
N THR A 4 -2.77 3.14 7.97
CA THR A 4 -2.67 2.79 6.55
C THR A 4 -1.20 2.73 6.12
N VAL A 5 -0.85 1.69 5.37
CA VAL A 5 0.41 1.59 4.61
C VAL A 5 0.08 1.80 3.15
N ALA A 6 0.70 2.81 2.54
CA ALA A 6 0.53 3.11 1.13
C ALA A 6 1.66 2.51 0.30
N VAL A 7 1.32 1.81 -0.78
CA VAL A 7 2.25 1.45 -1.86
C VAL A 7 1.92 2.37 -3.04
N VAL A 8 2.80 3.34 -3.29
CA VAL A 8 2.61 4.33 -4.36
C VAL A 8 3.28 3.82 -5.64
N ASP A 9 2.50 3.33 -6.59
CA ASP A 9 2.94 2.84 -7.90
C ASP A 9 2.53 3.81 -9.01
N TYR A 10 3.50 4.45 -9.63
CA TYR A 10 3.30 5.37 -10.76
C TYR A 10 3.12 4.67 -12.13
N GLY A 11 2.90 3.35 -12.14
CA GLY A 11 2.57 2.59 -13.36
C GLY A 11 3.78 1.96 -14.06
N SER A 12 4.94 1.89 -13.39
CA SER A 12 6.15 1.27 -13.96
C SER A 12 6.15 -0.26 -13.87
N GLY A 13 5.23 -0.84 -13.09
CA GLY A 13 5.01 -2.28 -12.98
C GLY A 13 5.99 -3.02 -12.07
N ASN A 14 7.00 -2.33 -11.52
CA ASN A 14 8.01 -2.90 -10.62
C ASN A 14 7.49 -3.20 -9.20
N LEU A 15 6.35 -2.61 -8.79
CA LEU A 15 5.81 -2.78 -7.44
C LEU A 15 4.79 -3.91 -7.30
N ARG A 16 4.47 -4.66 -8.36
CA ARG A 16 3.48 -5.75 -8.28
C ARG A 16 3.82 -6.79 -7.21
N SER A 17 5.07 -7.22 -7.13
CA SER A 17 5.53 -8.18 -6.11
C SER A 17 5.52 -7.58 -4.71
N VAL A 18 5.92 -6.31 -4.58
CA VAL A 18 5.90 -5.56 -3.32
C VAL A 18 4.48 -5.41 -2.79
N SER A 19 3.52 -4.98 -3.62
CA SER A 19 2.11 -4.83 -3.26
C SER A 19 1.51 -6.14 -2.72
N GLN A 20 1.82 -7.27 -3.37
CA GLN A 20 1.37 -8.59 -2.90
C GLN A 20 2.01 -8.99 -1.56
N ALA A 21 3.31 -8.76 -1.40
CA ALA A 21 4.01 -9.05 -0.15
C ALA A 21 3.45 -8.22 1.02
N VAL A 22 3.24 -6.92 0.81
CA VAL A 22 2.68 -6.01 1.82
C VAL A 22 1.26 -6.40 2.20
N MET A 23 0.39 -6.70 1.22
CA MET A 23 -0.96 -7.20 1.48
C MET A 23 -0.98 -8.52 2.26
N HIS A 24 -0.01 -9.41 2.01
CA HIS A 24 0.11 -10.67 2.72
C HIS A 24 0.45 -10.47 4.20
N VAL A 25 1.50 -9.68 4.50
CA VAL A 25 1.97 -9.47 5.88
C VAL A 25 1.05 -8.55 6.70
N ALA A 26 0.25 -7.71 6.04
CA ALA A 26 -0.69 -6.84 6.73
C ALA A 26 -1.88 -7.59 7.35
N ARG A 27 -2.16 -8.83 6.92
CA ARG A 27 -3.26 -9.64 7.47
C ARG A 27 -3.05 -9.90 8.96
N GLY A 28 -4.01 -9.47 9.79
CA GLY A 28 -3.94 -9.62 11.24
C GLY A 28 -3.00 -8.64 11.95
N SER A 29 -2.34 -7.73 11.22
CA SER A 29 -1.44 -6.73 11.80
C SER A 29 -2.15 -5.48 12.34
N GLY A 30 -3.42 -5.29 11.99
CA GLY A 30 -4.16 -4.05 12.28
C GLY A 30 -3.83 -2.89 11.34
N PHE A 31 -3.05 -3.12 10.28
CA PHE A 31 -2.82 -2.16 9.20
C PHE A 31 -3.71 -2.43 7.99
N GLU A 32 -4.12 -1.36 7.32
CA GLU A 32 -4.75 -1.41 6.00
C GLU A 32 -3.73 -1.09 4.92
N VAL A 33 -3.82 -1.75 3.78
CA VAL A 33 -2.90 -1.55 2.65
C VAL A 33 -3.64 -0.86 1.52
N LEU A 34 -3.13 0.29 1.10
CA LEU A 34 -3.61 1.04 -0.04
C LEU A 34 -2.56 0.99 -1.15
N VAL A 35 -2.94 0.49 -2.33
CA VAL A 35 -2.11 0.60 -3.53
C VAL A 35 -2.69 1.71 -4.38
N THR A 36 -1.90 2.74 -4.65
CA THR A 36 -2.37 3.94 -5.35
C THR A 36 -1.29 4.51 -6.26
N SER A 37 -1.69 5.28 -7.26
CA SER A 37 -0.78 6.12 -8.04
C SER A 37 -0.80 7.58 -7.58
N ARG A 38 -1.64 7.91 -6.59
CA ARG A 38 -1.92 9.26 -6.11
C ARG A 38 -1.41 9.43 -4.68
N PRO A 39 -0.22 10.01 -4.46
CA PRO A 39 0.37 10.15 -3.12
C PRO A 39 -0.44 11.09 -2.22
N ASP A 40 -1.23 12.00 -2.79
CA ASP A 40 -2.15 12.89 -2.11
C ASP A 40 -3.28 12.17 -1.35
N GLU A 41 -3.58 10.91 -1.69
CA GLU A 41 -4.54 10.10 -0.92
C GLU A 41 -4.05 9.76 0.50
N VAL A 42 -2.76 9.90 0.76
CA VAL A 42 -2.11 9.49 2.04
C VAL A 42 -1.21 10.53 2.66
N TYR A 43 -0.95 11.64 1.96
CA TYR A 43 -0.27 12.80 2.51
C TYR A 43 -1.24 13.65 3.34
N ALA A 44 -0.84 14.01 4.57
CA ALA A 44 -1.56 14.90 5.49
C ALA A 44 -0.79 16.20 5.69
#